data_AF-A0A974C3I4-F1
#
_entry.id   AF-A0A974C3I4-F1
#
_cell.length_a   1.000
_cell.length_b   1.000
_cell.length_c   1.000
_cell.angle_alpha   90.00
_cell.angle_beta   90.00
_cell.angle_gamma   90.00
#
_symmetry.space_group_name_H-M   'P 1'
#
loop_
_entity.id
_entity.type
_entity.pdbx_description
1 polymer ?
#
loop_
_entity_poly.entity_id
_entity_poly.type
_entity_poly.pdbx_seq_one_letter_code
_entity_poly.pdbx_strand_id
1 'polypeptide(L)'
;MLKCGSNRCITCKVVKVTNTFRCSVTHETFQIRNYKQYVGCTFRNLKNRVREHLNDIRSGNESAPVSRHFKECNGGDIKWVSVQGIEKVSLGPRGGNLQAKLLRTEVKWIYKLHTRQPEGLNLRFDIN
;
A
#
# COMPACT_ATOMS: atom_id res chain seq x y z
N MET A 1 -16.24 -2.92 -11.75
CA MET A 1 -14.95 -3.57 -12.08
C MET A 1 -13.98 -2.48 -12.49
N LEU A 2 -12.90 -2.23 -11.73
CA LEU A 2 -11.95 -1.17 -12.07
C LEU A 2 -11.20 -1.52 -13.36
N LYS A 3 -11.46 -0.77 -14.43
CA LYS A 3 -10.67 -0.83 -15.65
C LYS A 3 -9.51 0.13 -15.48
N CYS A 4 -8.28 -0.35 -15.67
CA CYS A 4 -7.05 0.43 -15.50
C CYS A 4 -6.86 1.53 -16.59
N GLY A 5 -7.90 1.87 -17.35
CA GLY A 5 -7.84 2.80 -18.49
C GLY A 5 -7.16 2.24 -19.74
N SER A 6 -6.34 1.20 -19.62
CA SER A 6 -5.70 0.55 -20.77
C SER A 6 -6.65 -0.39 -21.52
N ASN A 7 -6.74 -0.20 -22.84
CA ASN A 7 -7.55 -1.01 -23.75
C ASN A 7 -7.09 -2.48 -23.83
N ARG A 8 -5.87 -2.81 -23.38
CA ARG A 8 -5.30 -4.17 -23.44
C ARG A 8 -4.84 -4.69 -22.07
N CYS A 9 -5.41 -4.19 -20.97
CA CYS A 9 -5.02 -4.56 -19.61
C CYS A 9 -5.36 -6.03 -19.28
N ILE A 10 -4.37 -6.93 -19.35
CA ILE A 10 -4.53 -8.34 -18.96
C ILE A 10 -4.74 -8.44 -17.44
N THR A 11 -4.05 -7.61 -16.66
CA THR A 11 -4.13 -7.57 -15.20
C THR A 11 -5.56 -7.36 -14.69
N CYS A 12 -6.33 -6.47 -15.30
CA CYS A 12 -7.73 -6.23 -14.91
C CYS A 12 -8.64 -7.44 -15.07
N LYS A 13 -8.30 -8.38 -15.96
CA LYS A 13 -9.08 -9.62 -16.15
C LYS A 13 -8.80 -10.65 -15.05
N VAL A 14 -7.59 -10.63 -14.49
CA VAL A 14 -7.10 -11.68 -13.58
C VAL A 14 -7.15 -11.23 -12.12
N VAL A 15 -6.88 -9.94 -11.85
CA VAL A 15 -6.84 -9.42 -10.49
C VAL A 15 -8.23 -8.93 -10.10
N LYS A 16 -8.80 -9.54 -9.07
CA LYS A 16 -10.07 -9.12 -8.45
C LYS A 16 -9.78 -8.21 -7.27
N VAL A 17 -10.58 -7.15 -7.16
CA VAL A 17 -10.59 -6.27 -5.98
C VAL A 17 -11.17 -7.04 -4.79
N THR A 18 -10.65 -6.79 -3.60
CA THR A 18 -11.06 -7.41 -2.34
C THR A 18 -11.01 -6.38 -1.22
N ASN A 19 -11.92 -6.52 -0.26
CA ASN A 19 -11.93 -5.72 0.97
C ASN A 19 -11.21 -6.44 2.12
N THR A 20 -10.57 -7.57 1.85
CA THR A 20 -9.82 -8.35 2.85
C THR A 20 -8.47 -8.80 2.30
N PHE A 21 -7.53 -9.01 3.21
CA PHE A 21 -6.26 -9.66 2.92
C PHE A 21 -5.83 -10.57 4.08
N ARG A 22 -5.05 -11.60 3.77
CA ARG A 22 -4.44 -12.49 4.75
C ARG A 22 -2.96 -12.11 4.91
N CYS A 23 -2.54 -11.83 6.14
CA CYS A 23 -1.13 -11.57 6.44
C CYS A 23 -0.30 -12.82 6.15
N SER A 24 0.79 -12.70 5.40
CA SER A 24 1.65 -13.86 5.11
C SER A 24 2.49 -14.31 6.32
N VAL A 25 2.54 -13.52 7.39
CA VAL A 25 3.34 -13.80 8.59
C VAL A 25 2.47 -14.31 9.73
N THR A 26 1.39 -13.59 10.08
CA THR A 26 0.49 -14.02 11.17
C THR A 26 -0.59 -14.98 10.70
N HIS A 27 -0.79 -15.12 9.38
CA HIS A 27 -1.85 -15.91 8.77
C HIS A 27 -3.28 -15.47 9.11
N GLU A 28 -3.44 -14.37 9.84
CA GLU A 28 -4.72 -13.76 10.15
C GLU A 28 -5.28 -13.00 8.93
N THR A 29 -6.61 -12.93 8.86
CA THR A 29 -7.31 -12.19 7.81
C THR A 29 -7.79 -10.86 8.37
N PHE A 30 -7.44 -9.79 7.69
CA PHE A 30 -7.80 -8.41 8.03
C PHE A 30 -8.83 -7.89 7.03
N GLN A 31 -9.82 -7.17 7.54
CA GLN A 31 -10.73 -6.39 6.72
C GLN A 31 -10.17 -4.99 6.54
N ILE A 32 -10.21 -4.50 5.31
CA ILE A 32 -9.96 -3.10 5.00
C ILE A 32 -11.10 -2.30 5.62
N ARG A 33 -10.74 -1.30 6.43
CA ARG A 33 -11.70 -0.39 7.05
C ARG A 33 -12.22 0.59 6.00
N ASN A 34 -13.37 1.22 6.27
CA ASN A 34 -13.97 2.26 5.41
C ASN A 34 -13.18 3.59 5.36
N TYR A 35 -11.88 3.57 5.68
CA TYR A 35 -10.98 4.73 5.62
C TYR A 35 -10.09 4.63 4.38
N LYS A 36 -9.58 5.77 3.90
CA LYS A 36 -8.62 5.78 2.78
C LYS A 36 -7.35 5.04 3.18
N GLN A 37 -6.93 4.10 2.33
CA GLN A 37 -5.77 3.24 2.57
C GLN A 37 -4.58 3.65 1.72
N TYR A 38 -3.38 3.31 2.19
CA TYR A 38 -2.13 3.40 1.45
C TYR A 38 -1.42 2.05 1.50
N VAL A 39 -0.91 1.59 0.36
CA VAL A 39 -0.04 0.40 0.28
C VAL A 39 1.35 0.87 -0.09
N GLY A 40 2.35 0.42 0.66
CA GLY A 40 3.77 0.67 0.40
C GLY A 40 4.61 -0.59 0.53
N CYS A 41 5.81 -0.59 -0.02
CA CYS A 41 6.83 -1.60 0.23
C CYS A 41 8.06 -1.04 0.97
N THR A 42 8.86 -1.93 1.56
CA THR A 42 10.13 -1.58 2.21
C THR A 42 11.09 -2.76 2.22
N PHE A 43 12.38 -2.49 1.97
CA PHE A 43 13.47 -3.43 2.26
C PHE A 43 13.91 -3.39 3.72
N ARG A 44 13.68 -2.25 4.36
CA ARG A 44 14.05 -2.00 5.76
C ARG A 44 13.01 -2.64 6.67
N ASN A 45 13.39 -2.82 7.94
CA ASN A 45 12.48 -3.30 8.98
C ASN A 45 11.18 -2.47 8.99
N LEU A 46 10.04 -3.14 9.04
CA LEU A 46 8.71 -2.51 9.01
C LEU A 46 8.58 -1.42 10.08
N LYS A 47 9.09 -1.64 11.30
CA LYS A 47 9.05 -0.66 12.40
C LYS A 47 9.72 0.65 12.02
N ASN A 48 10.85 0.59 11.30
CA ASN A 48 11.58 1.79 10.88
C ASN A 48 10.80 2.54 9.81
N ARG A 49 10.25 1.83 8.81
CA ARG A 49 9.42 2.46 7.77
C ARG A 49 8.17 3.11 8.35
N VAL A 50 7.53 2.46 9.33
CA VAL A 50 6.38 3.04 10.04
C VAL A 50 6.78 4.31 10.78
N ARG A 51 7.91 4.32 11.48
CA ARG A 51 8.40 5.52 12.19
C ARG A 51 8.59 6.71 11.24
N GLU A 52 9.10 6.47 10.03
CA GLU A 52 9.24 7.52 9.02
C GLU A 52 7.91 8.12 8.62
N HIS A 53 6.92 7.29 8.29
CA HIS A 53 5.58 7.76 7.97
C HIS A 53 4.97 8.57 9.13
N LEU A 54 5.17 8.13 10.38
CA LEU A 54 4.71 8.88 11.55
C LEU A 54 5.43 10.23 11.69
N ASN A 55 6.72 10.30 11.41
CA ASN A 55 7.49 11.54 11.42
C ASN A 55 7.06 12.50 10.30
N ASP A 56 6.80 11.98 9.10
CA ASP A 56 6.26 12.75 7.98
C ASP A 56 4.90 13.36 8.34
N ILE A 57 4.02 12.59 8.99
CA ILE A 57 2.71 13.08 9.46
C ILE A 57 2.90 14.19 10.51
N ARG A 58 3.73 13.95 11.54
CA ARG A 58 3.99 14.93 12.61
C ARG A 58 4.59 16.24 12.11
N SER A 59 5.48 16.15 11.13
CA SER A 59 6.11 17.33 10.51
C SER A 59 5.17 18.05 9.54
N GLY A 60 4.03 17.45 9.17
CA GLY A 60 3.12 18.00 8.17
C GLY A 60 3.72 18.02 6.76
N ASN A 61 4.59 17.07 6.43
CA ASN A 61 5.22 16.96 5.12
C ASN A 61 4.19 16.72 3.99
N GLU A 62 3.75 17.78 3.32
CA GLU A 62 2.73 17.71 2.27
C GLU A 62 3.20 17.01 0.98
N SER A 63 4.51 16.81 0.80
CA SER A 63 5.02 16.07 -0.36
C SER A 63 4.64 14.58 -0.31
N ALA A 64 4.53 14.00 0.89
CA ALA A 64 4.13 12.62 1.09
C ALA A 64 2.59 12.49 1.09
N PRO A 65 1.99 11.60 0.27
CA PRO A 65 0.53 11.52 0.11
C PRO A 65 -0.19 11.16 1.42
N VAL A 66 0.41 10.30 2.24
CA VAL A 66 -0.14 9.92 3.56
C VAL A 66 -0.11 11.11 4.51
N SER A 67 1.01 11.83 4.61
CA SER A 67 1.12 12.97 5.54
C SER A 67 0.20 14.11 5.13
N ARG A 68 0.16 14.46 3.85
CA ARG A 68 -0.78 15.44 3.29
C ARG A 68 -2.23 15.12 3.67
N HIS A 69 -2.67 13.88 3.46
CA HIS A 69 -4.02 13.46 3.82
C HIS A 69 -4.33 13.61 5.31
N PHE A 70 -3.40 13.20 6.18
CA PHE A 70 -3.59 13.36 7.63
C PHE A 70 -3.62 14.83 8.04
N LYS A 71 -2.76 15.67 7.44
CA LYS A 71 -2.77 17.11 7.67
C LYS A 71 -4.12 17.72 7.33
N GLU A 72 -4.68 17.39 6.17
CA GLU A 72 -5.97 17.87 5.68
C GLU A 72 -7.16 17.34 6.49
N CYS A 73 -7.17 16.04 6.85
CA CYS A 73 -8.34 15.41 7.45
C CYS A 73 -8.40 15.50 8.97
N ASN A 74 -7.26 15.56 9.67
CA ASN A 74 -7.23 15.57 11.13
C ASN A 74 -6.10 16.41 11.75
N GLY A 75 -5.48 17.30 10.97
CA GLY A 75 -4.41 18.18 11.45
C GLY A 75 -3.05 17.49 11.65
N GLY A 76 -2.87 16.25 11.18
CA GLY A 76 -1.63 15.49 11.36
C GLY A 76 -1.59 14.65 12.65
N ASP A 77 -2.74 14.28 13.19
CA ASP A 77 -2.83 13.51 14.42
C ASP A 77 -2.56 12.01 14.18
N ILE A 78 -1.39 11.56 14.62
CA ILE A 78 -0.93 10.18 14.45
C ILE A 78 -1.74 9.14 15.24
N LYS A 79 -2.57 9.54 16.21
CA LYS A 79 -3.38 8.57 16.99
C LYS A 79 -4.38 7.80 16.13
N TRP A 80 -4.71 8.35 14.96
CA TRP A 80 -5.61 7.75 13.98
C TRP A 80 -4.90 6.85 12.96
N VAL A 81 -3.57 6.71 13.06
CA VAL A 81 -2.80 5.84 12.17
C VAL A 81 -2.94 4.38 12.61
N SER A 82 -3.29 3.51 11.66
CA SER A 82 -3.25 2.06 11.82
C SER A 82 -2.39 1.46 10.71
N VAL A 83 -1.54 0.50 11.06
CA VAL A 83 -0.64 -0.16 10.11
C VAL A 83 -0.74 -1.67 10.28
N GLN A 84 -0.76 -2.39 9.15
CA GLN A 84 -0.76 -3.84 9.12
C GLN A 84 0.23 -4.35 8.08
N GLY A 85 1.01 -5.38 8.43
CA GLY A 85 1.85 -6.11 7.49
C GLY A 85 1.02 -7.02 6.60
N ILE A 86 1.20 -6.92 5.28
CA ILE A 86 0.45 -7.71 4.29
C ILE A 86 1.24 -8.97 3.87
N GLU A 87 2.38 -8.78 3.20
CA GLU A 87 3.14 -9.88 2.60
C GLU A 87 4.65 -9.68 2.84
N LYS A 88 5.29 -10.66 3.47
CA LYS A 88 6.75 -10.75 3.59
C LYS A 88 7.30 -11.37 2.31
N VAL A 89 7.94 -10.55 1.49
CA VAL A 89 8.53 -11.00 0.22
C VAL A 89 9.95 -11.51 0.46
N SER A 90 10.20 -12.76 0.05
CA SER A 90 11.53 -13.38 0.03
C SER A 90 11.87 -13.90 -1.37
N LEU A 91 13.16 -14.06 -1.66
CA LEU A 91 13.62 -14.78 -2.84
C LEU A 91 13.50 -16.28 -2.60
N GLY A 92 13.24 -17.03 -3.68
CA GLY A 92 13.30 -18.49 -3.64
C GLY A 92 14.73 -19.00 -3.73
N PRO A 93 14.94 -20.33 -3.72
CA PRO A 93 16.27 -20.95 -3.76
C PRO A 93 17.12 -20.52 -4.96
N ARG A 94 16.48 -20.18 -6.09
CA ARG A 94 17.13 -19.74 -7.33
C ARG A 94 17.54 -18.26 -7.32
N GLY A 95 17.30 -17.54 -6.22
CA GLY A 95 17.59 -16.11 -6.12
C GLY A 95 16.69 -15.25 -7.02
N GLY A 96 17.27 -14.20 -7.59
CA GLY A 96 16.59 -13.23 -8.46
C GLY A 96 16.61 -11.80 -7.91
N ASN A 97 15.89 -10.90 -8.58
CA ASN A 97 15.82 -9.49 -8.17
C ASN A 97 14.70 -9.26 -7.14
N LEU A 98 15.08 -9.09 -5.87
CA LEU A 98 14.15 -8.85 -4.77
C LEU A 98 13.39 -7.53 -4.93
N GLN A 99 14.03 -6.49 -5.48
CA GLN A 99 13.40 -5.19 -5.73
C GLN A 99 12.25 -5.32 -6.72
N ALA A 100 12.50 -5.96 -7.86
CA ALA A 100 11.49 -6.19 -8.86
C ALA A 100 10.32 -7.00 -8.28
N LYS A 101 10.61 -7.98 -7.41
CA LYS A 101 9.57 -8.77 -6.74
C LYS A 101 8.76 -7.94 -5.73
N LEU A 102 9.42 -7.11 -4.93
CA LEU A 102 8.76 -6.20 -3.98
C LEU A 102 7.83 -5.21 -4.70
N LEU A 103 8.32 -4.55 -5.75
CA LEU A 103 7.53 -3.58 -6.53
C LEU A 103 6.32 -4.25 -7.21
N ARG A 104 6.50 -5.45 -7.78
CA ARG A 104 5.38 -6.22 -8.35
C ARG A 104 4.35 -6.61 -7.29
N THR A 105 4.81 -6.98 -6.09
CA THR A 105 3.92 -7.31 -4.97
C THR A 105 3.18 -6.08 -4.46
N GLU A 106 3.84 -4.92 -4.37
CA GLU A 106 3.22 -3.64 -4.02
C GLU A 106 2.10 -3.28 -5.00
N VAL A 107 2.39 -3.29 -6.32
CA VAL A 107 1.39 -3.01 -7.37
C VAL A 107 0.21 -3.97 -7.32
N LYS A 108 0.48 -5.27 -7.11
CA LYS A 108 -0.57 -6.29 -6.91
C LYS A 108 -1.50 -5.90 -5.75
N TRP A 109 -0.96 -5.45 -4.62
CA TRP A 109 -1.75 -5.09 -3.46
C TRP A 109 -2.46 -3.75 -3.61
N ILE A 110 -1.83 -2.74 -4.22
CA ILE A 110 -2.49 -1.47 -4.58
C ILE A 110 -3.74 -1.75 -5.41
N TYR A 111 -3.64 -2.65 -6.39
CA TYR A 111 -4.77 -3.02 -7.23
C TYR A 111 -5.83 -3.82 -6.44
N LYS A 112 -5.41 -4.86 -5.71
CA LYS A 112 -6.33 -5.74 -4.97
C LYS A 112 -7.13 -4.99 -3.91
N LEU A 113 -6.47 -4.09 -3.18
CA LEU A 113 -7.04 -3.33 -2.07
C LEU A 113 -7.63 -1.98 -2.51
N HIS A 114 -7.57 -1.70 -3.81
CA HIS A 114 -8.12 -0.49 -4.42
C HIS A 114 -7.66 0.82 -3.75
N THR A 115 -6.35 0.93 -3.51
CA THR A 115 -5.80 2.06 -2.74
C THR A 115 -5.33 3.23 -3.59
N ARG A 116 -5.63 3.25 -4.89
CA ARG A 116 -5.31 4.39 -5.77
C ARG A 116 -6.29 5.53 -5.58
N GLN A 117 -5.83 6.76 -5.81
CA GLN A 117 -6.70 7.93 -5.87
C GLN A 117 -7.72 7.83 -7.03
N PRO A 118 -8.99 8.24 -6.81
CA PRO A 118 -9.49 8.96 -5.62
C PRO A 118 -9.85 8.11 -4.38
N GLU A 119 -9.98 6.79 -4.52
CA GLU A 119 -10.53 5.90 -3.49
C GLU A 119 -9.54 5.57 -2.36
N GLY A 120 -8.24 5.64 -2.62
CA GLY A 120 -7.18 5.56 -1.63
C GLY A 120 -6.12 6.65 -1.78
N LEU A 121 -4.96 6.42 -1.17
CA LEU A 121 -3.89 7.41 -1.04
C LEU A 121 -2.69 7.17 -1.98
N ASN A 122 -2.60 6.00 -2.64
CA ASN A 122 -1.59 5.78 -3.67
C ASN A 122 -1.88 6.67 -4.88
N LEU A 123 -0.83 7.34 -5.38
CA LEU A 123 -0.92 8.23 -6.52
C LEU A 123 -1.11 7.43 -7.80
N ARG A 124 -1.69 8.06 -8.83
CA ARG A 124 -2.01 7.38 -10.10
C ARG A 124 -0.77 6.79 -10.79
N PHE A 125 0.38 7.44 -10.61
CA PHE A 125 1.67 7.08 -11.19
C PHE A 125 2.51 6.13 -10.31
N ASP A 126 2.00 5.69 -9.15
CA ASP A 126 2.65 4.66 -8.32
C ASP A 126 2.62 3.26 -8.97
N ILE A 127 2.00 3.15 -10.15
CA ILE A 127 1.91 1.93 -10.96
C ILE A 127 2.51 2.22 -12.34
N ASN A 128 3.82 1.98 -12.48
CA ASN A 128 4.53 1.99 -13.77
C ASN A 128 4.89 0.55 -14.17
#